data_AF-A0A6S7JJP1-F1
#
_entry.id   AF-A0A6S7JJP1-F1
#
_cell.length_a   1.000
_cell.length_b   1.000
_cell.length_c   1.000
_cell.angle_alpha   90.00
_cell.angle_beta   90.00
_cell.angle_gamma   90.00
#
_symmetry.space_group_name_H-M   'P 1'
#
loop_
_entity.id
_entity.type
_entity.pdbx_description
1 polymer ?
#
loop_
_entity_poly.entity_id
_entity_poly.type
_entity_poly.pdbx_seq_one_letter_code
_entity_poly.pdbx_strand_id
1 'polypeptide(L)'
;FDSKNPIFLPNKHSFALCCLSKVRGKTVQAPANSRFSRLRVSSDPPFTHIGLDFAGPFFIKSMFETKPTENGESNPNVKAYVLLITCASTRRARRHKQVLDQFTKQWRREYLTGLREQSLAKSHKRNSGSTISQGEIVIVKNETTPRAFWKLARVEKLLPGRDGNIRAAEIKLGSKFVTRRPIEQLVPIEVKSTLEDLETGQEVEKECIQEKRTSCNI
;
A
#
# COMPACT_ATOMS: atom_id res chain seq x y z
N PHE A 1 -4.10 -12.85 -34.88
CA PHE A 1 -2.91 -13.04 -35.73
C PHE A 1 -2.51 -14.49 -35.63
N ASP A 2 -2.97 -15.22 -36.63
CA ASP A 2 -2.86 -16.67 -36.76
C ASP A 2 -1.40 -17.05 -37.06
N SER A 3 -0.92 -18.11 -36.43
CA SER A 3 0.50 -18.39 -36.22
C SER A 3 1.13 -19.27 -37.31
N LYS A 4 0.76 -19.10 -38.58
CA LYS A 4 1.16 -20.09 -39.61
C LYS A 4 1.78 -19.56 -40.89
N ASN A 5 2.21 -18.29 -40.95
CA ASN A 5 3.04 -17.82 -42.07
C ASN A 5 4.18 -16.92 -41.57
N PRO A 6 5.46 -17.33 -41.69
CA PRO A 6 6.56 -16.39 -41.53
C PRO A 6 6.53 -15.38 -42.69
N ILE A 7 6.38 -14.10 -42.36
CA ILE A 7 6.52 -13.01 -43.33
C ILE A 7 8.02 -12.89 -43.64
N PHE A 8 8.43 -13.39 -44.80
CA PHE A 8 9.76 -13.14 -45.35
C PHE A 8 9.79 -11.71 -45.92
N LEU A 9 10.51 -10.81 -45.25
CA LEU A 9 10.92 -9.54 -45.85
C LEU A 9 12.25 -9.75 -46.57
N PRO A 10 12.39 -9.31 -47.84
CA PRO A 10 13.61 -9.50 -48.60
C PRO A 10 14.57 -8.37 -48.23
N ASN A 11 15.33 -8.47 -47.13
CA ASN A 11 16.57 -7.71 -46.95
C ASN A 11 17.40 -8.23 -45.77
N LYS A 12 18.73 -8.20 -45.96
CA LYS A 12 19.80 -8.86 -45.19
C LYS A 12 19.99 -8.32 -43.76
N HIS A 13 18.99 -8.43 -42.90
CA HIS A 13 19.12 -8.20 -41.47
C HIS A 13 18.56 -9.40 -40.71
N SER A 14 19.45 -10.14 -40.04
CA SER A 14 19.06 -11.24 -39.16
C SER A 14 18.38 -10.68 -37.91
N PHE A 15 17.06 -10.60 -37.91
CA PHE A 15 16.28 -10.26 -36.73
C PHE A 15 16.02 -11.54 -35.92
N ALA A 16 16.64 -11.67 -34.75
CA ALA A 16 16.25 -12.68 -33.78
C ALA A 16 14.93 -12.25 -33.12
N LEU A 17 13.80 -12.72 -33.66
CA LEU A 17 12.49 -12.50 -33.07
C LEU A 17 12.34 -13.44 -31.87
N CYS A 18 12.69 -12.97 -30.66
CA CYS A 18 12.35 -13.68 -29.44
C CYS A 18 10.85 -13.55 -29.21
N CYS A 19 10.08 -14.47 -29.79
CA CYS A 19 8.66 -14.62 -29.49
C CYS A 19 8.50 -15.05 -28.03
N LEU A 20 8.23 -14.10 -27.14
CA LEU A 20 7.60 -14.40 -25.87
C LEU A 20 6.27 -15.07 -26.19
N SER A 21 6.20 -16.39 -26.01
CA SER A 21 5.00 -17.17 -26.20
C SER A 21 3.86 -16.50 -25.43
N LYS A 22 2.76 -16.20 -26.12
CA LYS A 22 1.55 -15.64 -25.52
C LYS A 22 0.94 -16.71 -24.62
N VAL A 23 1.46 -16.83 -23.41
CA VAL A 23 0.78 -17.57 -22.34
C VAL A 23 -0.50 -16.79 -22.08
N ARG A 24 -1.63 -17.36 -22.48
CA ARG A 24 -2.97 -16.81 -22.20
C ARG A 24 -3.22 -16.93 -20.69
N GLY A 25 -2.55 -16.10 -19.91
CA GLY A 25 -2.81 -15.96 -18.48
C GLY A 25 -4.22 -15.43 -18.29
N LYS A 26 -4.99 -16.06 -17.40
CA LYS A 26 -6.31 -15.56 -17.01
C LYS A 26 -6.14 -14.12 -16.50
N THR A 27 -6.99 -13.21 -16.95
CA THR A 27 -7.02 -11.84 -16.42
C THR A 27 -7.26 -11.91 -14.92
N VAL A 28 -6.42 -11.23 -14.14
CA VAL A 28 -6.68 -11.05 -12.70
C VAL A 28 -8.05 -10.39 -12.58
N GLN A 29 -9.01 -11.09 -11.99
CA GLN A 29 -10.32 -10.49 -11.74
C GLN A 29 -10.13 -9.38 -10.71
N ALA A 30 -10.53 -8.17 -11.08
CA ALA A 30 -10.54 -7.06 -10.14
C ALA A 30 -11.51 -7.39 -8.99
N PRO A 31 -11.15 -7.12 -7.73
CA PRO A 31 -12.14 -7.14 -6.67
C PRO A 31 -13.27 -6.17 -7.02
N ALA A 32 -14.51 -6.48 -6.62
CA ALA A 32 -15.66 -5.63 -6.86
C ALA A 32 -15.35 -4.20 -6.38
N ASN A 33 -15.13 -3.29 -7.32
CA ASN A 33 -14.88 -1.88 -7.04
C ASN A 33 -16.22 -1.18 -6.79
N SER A 34 -16.17 -0.06 -6.05
CA SER A 34 -17.28 0.90 -6.07
C SER A 34 -17.58 1.32 -7.51
N ARG A 35 -18.86 1.55 -7.83
CA ARG A 35 -19.35 1.90 -9.19
C ARG A 35 -18.78 3.23 -9.68
N PHE A 36 -17.52 3.24 -10.08
CA PHE A 36 -16.97 4.32 -10.90
C PHE A 36 -17.44 4.14 -12.34
N SER A 37 -17.61 5.24 -13.07
CA SER A 37 -18.10 5.19 -14.44
C SER A 37 -17.24 4.26 -15.30
N ARG A 38 -17.92 3.33 -16.03
CA ARG A 38 -17.27 2.34 -16.91
C ARG A 38 -16.35 2.97 -17.97
N LEU A 39 -16.49 4.28 -18.18
CA LEU A 39 -15.79 5.06 -19.20
C LEU A 39 -14.31 5.36 -18.87
N ARG A 40 -13.78 4.94 -17.71
CA ARG A 40 -12.37 5.22 -17.34
C ARG A 40 -11.43 4.02 -17.42
N VAL A 41 -11.94 2.79 -17.45
CA VAL A 41 -11.12 1.56 -17.41
C VAL A 41 -11.70 0.50 -18.35
N SER A 42 -11.03 0.25 -19.48
CA SER A 42 -11.30 -0.93 -20.31
C SER A 42 -10.59 -2.16 -19.71
N SER A 43 -11.31 -3.28 -19.62
CA SER A 43 -10.75 -4.55 -19.15
C SER A 43 -10.20 -5.33 -20.34
N ASP A 44 -8.98 -5.00 -20.76
CA ASP A 44 -8.33 -5.68 -21.88
C ASP A 44 -7.29 -6.70 -21.41
N PRO A 45 -7.11 -7.82 -22.14
CA PRO A 45 -6.03 -8.76 -21.87
C PRO A 45 -4.64 -8.09 -21.91
N PRO A 46 -3.65 -8.62 -21.17
CA PRO A 46 -2.27 -8.17 -21.30
C PRO A 46 -1.78 -8.23 -22.76
N PHE A 47 -0.98 -7.23 -23.15
CA PHE A 47 -0.43 -7.03 -24.50
C PHE A 47 -1.44 -6.67 -25.59
N THR A 48 -2.67 -6.25 -25.23
CA THR A 48 -3.62 -5.67 -26.20
C THR A 48 -3.16 -4.29 -26.66
N HIS A 49 -2.57 -3.52 -25.75
CA HIS A 49 -1.96 -2.22 -26.05
C HIS A 49 -0.47 -2.31 -25.72
N ILE A 50 0.35 -2.37 -26.77
CA ILE A 50 1.81 -2.44 -26.67
C ILE A 50 2.42 -1.10 -27.09
N GLY A 51 3.47 -0.68 -26.39
CA GLY A 51 4.37 0.37 -26.82
C GLY A 51 5.66 -0.26 -27.34
N LEU A 52 6.14 0.24 -28.48
CA LEU A 52 7.44 -0.10 -29.04
C LEU A 52 8.42 1.01 -28.69
N ASP A 53 9.58 0.64 -28.17
CA ASP A 53 10.66 1.57 -27.87
C ASP A 53 11.96 1.04 -28.47
N PHE A 54 12.79 1.92 -29.01
CA PHE A 54 14.03 1.56 -29.69
C PHE A 54 15.20 2.15 -28.91
N ALA A 55 16.20 1.32 -28.64
CA ALA A 55 17.47 1.78 -28.10
C ALA A 55 18.59 1.46 -29.09
N GLY A 56 19.38 2.45 -29.46
CA GLY A 56 20.53 2.32 -30.37
C GLY A 56 20.90 3.65 -31.02
N PRO A 57 21.95 3.68 -31.88
CA PRO A 57 22.73 2.53 -32.34
C PRO A 57 23.77 2.06 -31.31
N PHE A 58 23.81 0.75 -31.08
CA PHE A 58 24.89 0.09 -30.33
C PHE A 58 25.88 -0.54 -31.30
N PHE A 59 27.17 -0.48 -30.99
CA PHE A 59 28.20 -1.12 -31.78
C PHE A 59 28.65 -2.39 -31.06
N ILE A 60 28.31 -3.55 -31.63
CA ILE A 60 28.71 -4.86 -31.09
C ILE A 60 29.88 -5.41 -31.90
N LYS A 61 30.90 -5.92 -31.23
CA LYS A 61 31.99 -6.63 -31.91
C LYS A 61 31.46 -7.95 -32.46
N SER A 62 31.45 -8.12 -33.78
CA SER A 62 31.16 -9.39 -34.40
C SER A 62 32.32 -10.36 -34.17
N MET A 63 32.04 -11.56 -33.65
CA MET A 63 33.01 -12.66 -33.60
C MET A 63 33.17 -13.35 -34.97
N PHE A 64 32.27 -13.08 -35.91
CA PHE A 64 32.34 -13.60 -37.27
C PHE A 64 32.99 -12.54 -38.17
N GLU A 65 34.02 -12.93 -38.94
CA GLU A 65 34.66 -12.07 -39.94
C GLU A 65 33.60 -11.51 -40.91
N THR A 66 33.33 -10.22 -40.79
CA THR A 66 32.52 -9.48 -41.76
C THR A 66 33.32 -9.34 -43.05
N LYS A 67 32.70 -9.61 -44.21
CA LYS A 67 33.35 -9.44 -45.52
C LYS A 67 34.07 -8.08 -45.60
N PRO A 68 35.30 -8.02 -46.12
CA PRO A 68 36.03 -6.77 -46.23
C PRO A 68 35.21 -5.77 -47.06
N THR A 69 35.02 -4.57 -46.51
CA THR A 69 34.47 -3.43 -47.25
C THR A 69 35.44 -3.10 -48.41
N GLU A 70 34.93 -2.54 -49.51
CA GLU A 70 35.67 -2.24 -50.75
C GLU A 70 36.94 -1.36 -50.55
N ASN A 71 37.16 -0.82 -49.35
CA ASN A 71 38.29 0.03 -48.97
C ASN A 71 39.28 -0.61 -47.97
N GLY A 72 39.26 -1.93 -47.76
CA GLY A 72 40.31 -2.64 -47.03
C GLY A 72 40.33 -2.49 -45.50
N GLU A 73 39.47 -1.67 -44.89
CA GLU A 73 39.30 -1.60 -43.43
C GLU A 73 38.13 -2.48 -42.96
N SER A 74 38.44 -3.52 -42.19
CA SER A 74 37.47 -4.34 -41.48
C SER A 74 37.08 -3.67 -40.17
N ASN A 75 35.95 -2.94 -40.16
CA ASN A 75 35.36 -2.48 -38.90
C ASN A 75 34.73 -3.70 -38.20
N PRO A 76 35.26 -4.18 -37.06
CA PRO A 76 34.72 -5.36 -36.37
C PRO A 76 33.37 -5.07 -35.69
N ASN A 77 32.95 -3.81 -35.69
CA ASN A 77 31.77 -3.31 -34.98
C ASN A 77 30.54 -3.29 -35.91
N VAL A 78 29.57 -4.14 -35.61
CA VAL A 78 28.26 -4.17 -36.27
C VAL A 78 27.29 -3.26 -35.52
N LYS A 79 26.53 -2.45 -36.27
CA LYS A 79 25.44 -1.64 -35.71
C LYS A 79 24.28 -2.54 -35.32
N ALA A 80 23.87 -2.47 -34.06
CA ALA A 80 22.74 -3.18 -33.49
C ALA A 80 21.75 -2.20 -32.86
N TYR A 81 20.47 -2.57 -32.89
CA TYR A 81 19.38 -1.85 -32.26
C TYR A 81 18.60 -2.82 -31.37
N VAL A 82 18.21 -2.37 -30.19
CA VAL A 82 17.36 -3.12 -29.27
C VAL A 82 15.93 -2.62 -29.42
N LEU A 83 15.01 -3.53 -29.70
CA LEU A 83 13.56 -3.25 -29.69
C LEU A 83 12.97 -3.73 -28.36
N LEU A 84 12.43 -2.79 -27.60
CA LEU A 84 11.70 -3.06 -26.36
C LEU A 84 10.20 -3.04 -26.64
N ILE A 85 9.53 -4.16 -26.36
CA ILE A 85 8.07 -4.25 -26.44
C ILE A 85 7.52 -4.20 -25.02
N THR A 86 6.78 -3.14 -24.69
CA THR A 86 6.21 -2.96 -23.35
C THR A 86 4.69 -2.99 -23.38
N CYS A 87 4.08 -3.71 -22.45
CA CYS A 87 2.62 -3.76 -22.30
C CYS A 87 2.12 -2.57 -21.46
N ALA A 88 1.14 -1.82 -21.97
CA ALA A 88 0.54 -0.69 -21.26
C ALA A 88 -0.10 -1.11 -19.92
N SER A 89 -0.76 -2.27 -19.88
CA SER A 89 -1.37 -2.83 -18.66
C SER A 89 -0.32 -3.12 -17.59
N THR A 90 0.81 -3.72 -17.98
CA THR A 90 1.93 -4.02 -17.05
C THR A 90 2.60 -2.74 -16.56
N ARG A 91 2.82 -1.76 -17.44
CA ARG A 91 3.37 -0.44 -17.08
C ARG A 91 2.46 0.28 -16.07
N ARG A 92 1.15 0.26 -16.31
CA ARG A 92 0.17 0.89 -15.41
C ARG A 92 0.10 0.20 -14.06
N ALA A 93 0.09 -1.14 -14.02
CA ALA A 93 0.14 -1.90 -12.77
C ALA A 93 1.41 -1.57 -11.95
N ARG A 94 2.59 -1.53 -12.61
CA ARG A 94 3.85 -1.14 -11.97
C ARG A 94 3.80 0.27 -11.41
N ARG A 95 3.28 1.24 -12.18
CA ARG A 95 3.12 2.63 -11.73
C ARG A 95 2.17 2.72 -10.53
N HIS A 96 1.04 2.02 -10.58
CA HIS A 96 0.07 1.99 -9.49
C HIS A 96 0.71 1.49 -8.19
N LYS A 97 1.48 0.39 -8.26
CA LYS A 97 2.24 -0.12 -7.12
C LYS A 97 3.23 0.91 -6.58
N GLN A 98 4.01 1.57 -7.45
CA GLN A 98 4.96 2.60 -7.03
C GLN A 98 4.30 3.76 -6.29
N VAL A 99 3.15 4.23 -6.78
CA VAL A 99 2.39 5.32 -6.14
C VAL A 99 1.86 4.89 -4.78
N LEU A 100 1.30 3.68 -4.66
CA LEU A 100 0.86 3.14 -3.38
C LEU A 100 2.01 2.97 -2.39
N ASP A 101 3.18 2.51 -2.85
CA ASP A 101 4.37 2.37 -2.02
C ASP A 101 4.85 3.74 -1.51
N GLN A 102 4.86 4.76 -2.38
CA GLN A 102 5.20 6.13 -2.01
C GLN A 102 4.21 6.70 -0.99
N PHE A 103 2.91 6.57 -1.26
CA PHE A 103 1.86 7.00 -0.33
C PHE A 103 2.02 6.31 1.02
N THR A 104 2.19 4.98 1.03
CA THR A 104 2.35 4.21 2.27
C THR A 104 3.58 4.65 3.06
N LYS A 105 4.70 4.94 2.38
CA LYS A 105 5.91 5.46 3.02
C LYS A 105 5.68 6.84 3.62
N GLN A 106 5.09 7.75 2.86
CA GLN A 106 4.80 9.11 3.33
C GLN A 106 3.85 9.09 4.53
N TRP A 107 2.72 8.41 4.37
CA TRP A 107 1.70 8.27 5.40
C TRP A 107 2.31 7.69 6.68
N ARG A 108 3.09 6.60 6.59
CA ARG A 108 3.75 6.03 7.78
C ARG A 108 4.70 7.01 8.46
N ARG A 109 5.48 7.77 7.69
CA ARG A 109 6.42 8.74 8.24
C ARG A 109 5.68 9.86 8.98
N GLU A 110 4.74 10.52 8.32
CA GLU A 110 4.00 11.65 8.89
C GLU A 110 3.06 11.21 10.00
N TYR A 111 2.27 10.16 9.78
CA TYR A 111 1.30 9.67 10.76
C TYR A 111 1.97 9.20 12.04
N LEU A 112 3.05 8.41 11.96
CA LEU A 112 3.74 7.94 13.17
C LEU A 112 4.44 9.09 13.90
N THR A 113 4.94 10.09 13.17
CA THR A 113 5.55 11.29 13.78
C THR A 113 4.48 12.12 14.49
N GLY A 114 3.35 12.41 13.83
CA GLY A 114 2.22 13.09 14.45
C GLY A 114 1.61 12.31 15.63
N LEU A 115 1.54 10.98 15.54
CA LEU A 115 1.10 10.14 16.66
C LEU A 115 2.08 10.22 17.84
N ARG A 116 3.39 10.29 17.57
CA ARG A 116 4.42 10.44 18.62
C ARG A 116 4.30 11.80 19.28
N GLU A 117 4.13 12.87 18.52
CA GLU A 117 3.93 14.23 19.04
C GLU A 117 2.68 14.33 19.90
N GLN A 118 1.56 13.78 19.43
CA GLN A 118 0.32 13.70 20.22
C GLN A 118 0.47 12.82 21.47
N SER A 119 1.21 11.71 21.37
CA SER A 119 1.49 10.82 22.50
C SER A 119 2.36 11.50 23.55
N LEU A 120 3.38 12.27 23.16
CA LEU A 120 4.20 13.07 24.08
C LEU A 120 3.37 14.17 24.74
N ALA A 121 2.54 14.90 23.96
CA ALA A 121 1.63 15.91 24.50
C ALA A 121 0.63 15.32 25.51
N LYS A 122 0.10 14.11 25.23
CA LYS A 122 -0.76 13.36 26.17
C LYS A 122 0.02 12.71 27.31
N SER A 123 1.32 12.46 27.15
CA SER A 123 2.18 11.87 28.19
C SER A 123 2.33 12.81 29.39
N HIS A 124 2.29 14.13 29.16
CA HIS A 124 2.23 15.14 30.23
C HIS A 124 0.86 15.23 30.93
N LYS A 125 -0.16 14.53 30.42
CA LYS A 125 -1.55 14.50 30.94
C LYS A 125 -1.95 13.10 31.47
N ARG A 126 -0.99 12.21 31.75
CA ARG A 126 -1.18 10.77 32.04
C ARG A 126 -1.99 10.38 33.27
N ASN A 127 -2.61 11.33 33.97
CA ASN A 127 -3.50 11.01 35.09
C ASN A 127 -4.98 10.97 34.74
N SER A 128 -5.40 11.22 33.48
CA SER A 128 -6.81 11.08 33.12
C SER A 128 -6.97 10.65 31.67
N GLY A 129 -7.70 9.55 31.41
CA GLY A 129 -8.28 9.36 30.07
C GLY A 129 -8.71 7.96 29.63
N SER A 130 -8.17 6.87 30.18
CA SER A 130 -8.68 5.53 29.81
C SER A 130 -8.56 4.54 30.97
N THR A 131 -9.31 4.82 32.04
CA THR A 131 -9.48 3.86 33.12
C THR A 131 -10.33 2.71 32.60
N ILE A 132 -9.71 1.57 32.35
CA ILE A 132 -10.39 0.33 31.96
C ILE A 132 -11.35 -0.06 33.09
N SER A 133 -12.60 -0.36 32.75
CA SER A 133 -13.64 -0.74 33.70
C SER A 133 -13.93 -2.24 33.65
N GLN A 134 -14.45 -2.79 34.76
CA GLN A 134 -14.89 -4.18 34.81
C GLN A 134 -16.00 -4.39 33.76
N GLY A 135 -15.90 -5.47 32.99
CA GLY A 135 -16.86 -5.83 31.96
C GLY A 135 -16.52 -5.35 30.55
N GLU A 136 -15.51 -4.48 30.37
CA GLU A 136 -15.10 -3.96 29.06
C GLU A 136 -14.36 -4.98 28.19
N ILE A 137 -14.44 -4.80 26.87
CA ILE A 137 -13.69 -5.58 25.91
C ILE A 137 -12.36 -4.88 25.60
N VAL A 138 -11.27 -5.60 25.78
CA VAL A 138 -9.90 -5.12 25.58
C VAL A 138 -9.16 -6.05 24.63
N ILE A 139 -8.18 -5.49 23.91
CA ILE A 139 -7.22 -6.25 23.12
C ILE A 139 -6.04 -6.62 24.02
N VAL A 140 -5.66 -7.89 24.02
CA VAL A 140 -4.52 -8.41 24.78
C VAL A 140 -3.26 -8.34 23.93
N LYS A 141 -2.34 -7.45 24.30
CA LYS A 141 -1.03 -7.29 23.67
C LYS A 141 -0.18 -8.54 23.90
N ASN A 142 0.40 -9.06 22.82
CA ASN A 142 1.40 -10.11 22.86
C ASN A 142 2.55 -9.75 21.92
N GLU A 143 3.78 -9.74 22.42
CA GLU A 143 4.96 -9.35 21.63
C GLU A 143 5.35 -10.42 20.61
N THR A 144 5.00 -11.68 20.86
CA THR A 144 5.31 -12.81 19.97
C THR A 144 4.39 -12.85 18.75
N THR A 145 3.17 -12.32 18.83
CA THR A 145 2.22 -12.34 17.73
C THR A 145 2.04 -10.96 17.10
N PRO A 146 1.86 -10.87 15.76
CA PRO A 146 1.60 -9.58 15.12
C PRO A 146 0.32 -8.96 15.68
N ARG A 147 0.25 -7.62 15.71
CA ARG A 147 -0.90 -6.86 16.23
C ARG A 147 -2.25 -7.29 15.64
N ALA A 148 -2.27 -7.69 14.38
CA ALA A 148 -3.48 -8.18 13.71
C ALA A 148 -4.08 -9.47 14.32
N PHE A 149 -3.27 -10.21 15.09
CA PHE A 149 -3.66 -11.47 15.73
C PHE A 149 -3.69 -11.36 17.27
N TRP A 150 -3.65 -10.14 17.82
CA TRP A 150 -3.88 -9.95 19.24
C TRP A 150 -5.30 -10.33 19.60
N LYS A 151 -5.46 -11.10 20.66
CA LYS A 151 -6.74 -11.69 21.04
C LYS A 151 -7.60 -10.67 21.79
N LEU A 152 -8.91 -10.75 21.57
CA LEU A 152 -9.90 -9.99 22.33
C LEU A 152 -10.23 -10.70 23.63
N ALA A 153 -10.38 -9.94 24.71
CA ALA A 153 -10.77 -10.46 26.02
C ALA A 153 -11.74 -9.52 26.72
N ARG A 154 -12.58 -10.07 27.60
CA ARG A 154 -13.42 -9.27 28.50
C ARG A 154 -12.73 -9.13 29.85
N VAL A 155 -12.71 -7.94 30.42
CA VAL A 155 -12.21 -7.70 31.77
C VAL A 155 -13.22 -8.23 32.78
N GLU A 156 -12.82 -9.22 33.57
CA GLU A 156 -13.69 -9.84 34.56
C GLU A 156 -13.50 -9.22 35.94
N LYS A 157 -12.26 -8.89 36.33
CA LYS A 157 -11.96 -8.25 37.62
C LYS A 157 -10.72 -7.37 37.53
N LEU A 158 -10.73 -6.23 38.23
CA LEU A 158 -9.58 -5.36 38.38
C LEU A 158 -8.85 -5.68 39.68
N LEU A 159 -7.51 -5.73 39.64
CA LEU A 159 -6.66 -6.06 40.79
C LEU A 159 -5.87 -4.80 41.21
N PRO A 160 -6.34 -4.08 42.24
CA PRO A 160 -5.59 -2.96 42.80
C PRO A 160 -4.37 -3.45 43.60
N GLY A 161 -3.28 -2.69 43.55
CA GLY A 161 -2.14 -2.87 44.43
C GLY A 161 -2.39 -2.31 45.83
N ARG A 162 -1.35 -2.32 46.68
CA ARG A 162 -1.41 -1.78 48.04
C ARG A 162 -1.76 -0.29 48.08
N ASP A 163 -1.33 0.46 47.07
CA ASP A 163 -1.57 1.91 46.95
C ASP A 163 -2.94 2.27 46.35
N GLY A 164 -3.84 1.29 46.15
CA GLY A 164 -5.13 1.49 45.48
C GLY A 164 -5.08 1.57 43.94
N ASN A 165 -3.89 1.75 43.36
CA ASN A 165 -3.71 1.81 41.90
C ASN A 165 -3.87 0.43 41.24
N ILE A 166 -4.65 0.37 40.16
CA ILE A 166 -4.89 -0.84 39.35
C ILE A 166 -3.65 -1.14 38.50
N ARG A 167 -2.99 -2.28 38.76
CA ARG A 167 -1.79 -2.71 38.01
C ARG A 167 -2.02 -3.95 37.15
N ALA A 168 -3.01 -4.76 37.50
CA ALA A 168 -3.37 -5.97 36.76
C ALA A 168 -4.89 -6.15 36.70
N ALA A 169 -5.33 -6.95 35.74
CA ALA A 169 -6.72 -7.37 35.61
C ALA A 169 -6.80 -8.86 35.28
N GLU A 170 -7.87 -9.48 35.74
CA GLU A 170 -8.29 -10.80 35.34
C GLU A 170 -9.18 -10.69 34.10
N ILE A 171 -8.77 -11.35 33.04
CA ILE A 171 -9.40 -11.27 31.73
C ILE A 171 -9.89 -12.63 31.27
N LYS A 172 -11.04 -12.63 30.59
CA LYS A 172 -11.65 -13.81 30.01
C LYS A 172 -11.44 -13.84 28.50
N LEU A 173 -10.75 -14.87 28.04
CA LEU A 173 -10.45 -15.17 26.64
C LEU A 173 -11.40 -16.25 26.14
N GLY A 174 -12.30 -15.91 25.21
CA GLY A 174 -13.32 -16.83 24.71
C GLY A 174 -14.28 -17.32 25.81
N SER A 175 -14.74 -18.57 25.73
CA SER A 175 -15.83 -19.05 26.60
C SER A 175 -15.41 -19.41 28.03
N LYS A 176 -14.18 -19.87 28.28
CA LYS A 176 -13.78 -20.44 29.59
C LYS A 176 -12.33 -20.18 30.04
N PHE A 177 -11.48 -19.52 29.26
CA PHE A 177 -10.09 -19.33 29.65
C PHE A 177 -9.90 -17.98 30.35
N VAL A 178 -9.58 -18.01 31.65
CA VAL A 178 -9.33 -16.81 32.45
C VAL A 178 -7.84 -16.68 32.73
N THR A 179 -7.27 -15.50 32.56
CA THR A 179 -5.85 -15.24 32.78
C THR A 179 -5.64 -13.86 33.37
N ARG A 180 -4.61 -13.72 34.21
CA ARG A 180 -4.20 -12.44 34.78
C ARG A 180 -3.21 -11.75 33.85
N ARG A 181 -3.44 -10.48 33.54
CA ARG A 181 -2.56 -9.65 32.71
C ARG A 181 -2.32 -8.28 33.34
N PRO A 182 -1.10 -7.73 33.23
CA PRO A 182 -0.84 -6.34 33.56
C PRO A 182 -1.71 -5.40 32.72
N ILE A 183 -2.10 -4.26 33.30
CA ILE A 183 -2.95 -3.27 32.63
C ILE A 183 -2.28 -2.71 31.36
N GLU A 184 -0.96 -2.61 31.34
CA GLU A 184 -0.15 -2.15 30.19
C GLU A 184 -0.23 -3.08 28.98
N GLN A 185 -0.61 -4.35 29.20
CA GLN A 185 -0.83 -5.32 28.13
C GLN A 185 -2.28 -5.32 27.63
N LEU A 186 -3.15 -4.50 28.22
CA LEU A 186 -4.57 -4.41 27.85
C LEU A 186 -4.82 -3.07 27.16
N VAL A 187 -5.34 -3.14 25.94
CA VAL A 187 -5.65 -1.94 25.15
C VAL A 187 -7.17 -1.83 25.02
N PRO A 188 -7.80 -0.75 25.51
CA PRO A 188 -9.22 -0.52 25.31
C PRO A 188 -9.52 -0.31 23.83
N ILE A 189 -10.64 -0.87 23.37
CA ILE A 189 -11.08 -0.74 21.97
C ILE A 189 -11.87 0.55 21.77
N GLU A 190 -12.67 0.90 22.78
CA GLU A 190 -13.53 2.07 22.73
C GLU A 190 -12.83 3.27 23.38
N VAL A 191 -12.97 4.41 22.73
CA VAL A 191 -12.64 5.70 23.34
C VAL A 191 -13.88 6.11 24.14
N LYS A 192 -13.73 6.24 25.45
CA LYS A 192 -14.79 6.82 26.29
C LYS A 192 -14.92 8.28 25.87
N SER A 193 -15.99 8.64 25.16
CA SER A 193 -16.33 10.05 24.95
C SER A 193 -16.84 10.60 26.28
N THR A 194 -16.08 11.50 26.88
CA THR A 194 -16.56 12.29 28.01
C THR A 194 -17.63 13.26 27.51
N LEU A 195 -18.70 13.46 28.27
CA LEU A 195 -19.77 14.41 27.89
C LEU A 195 -19.23 15.84 27.68
N GLU A 196 -18.08 16.17 28.28
CA GLU A 196 -17.31 17.41 28.07
C GLU A 196 -16.83 17.62 26.62
N ASP A 197 -16.64 16.54 25.84
CA ASP A 197 -16.19 16.63 24.44
C ASP A 197 -17.32 17.01 23.48
N LEU A 198 -18.58 16.79 23.86
CA LEU A 198 -19.75 17.13 23.04
C LEU A 198 -20.09 18.62 23.11
N GLU A 199 -19.81 19.27 24.25
CA GLU A 199 -20.06 20.70 24.44
C GLU A 199 -19.04 21.53 23.63
N THR A 200 -17.77 21.11 23.61
CA THR A 200 -16.70 21.78 22.85
C THR A 200 -16.93 21.68 21.33
N GLY A 201 -17.47 20.56 20.83
CA GLY A 201 -17.74 20.38 19.39
C GLY A 201 -18.88 21.26 18.86
N GLN A 202 -19.87 21.56 19.71
CA GLN A 202 -21.02 22.40 19.33
C GLN A 202 -20.67 23.89 19.27
N GLU A 203 -19.64 24.36 19.97
CA GLU A 203 -19.18 25.75 19.88
C GLU A 203 -18.38 26.00 18.60
N VAL A 204 -17.51 25.06 18.22
CA VAL A 204 -16.71 25.14 16.97
C VAL A 204 -17.60 25.12 15.72
N GLU A 205 -18.68 24.32 15.72
CA GLU A 205 -19.61 24.28 14.59
C GLU A 205 -20.43 25.59 14.47
N LYS A 206 -20.75 26.24 15.60
CA LYS A 206 -21.47 27.53 15.62
C LYS A 206 -20.59 28.68 15.11
N GLU A 207 -19.32 28.75 15.49
CA GLU A 207 -18.37 29.74 14.94
C GLU A 207 -18.16 29.55 13.44
N CYS A 208 -18.00 28.31 12.97
CA CYS A 208 -17.78 28.01 11.56
C CYS A 208 -19.00 28.32 10.66
N ILE A 209 -20.22 28.19 11.20
CA ILE A 209 -21.46 28.61 10.49
C ILE A 209 -21.60 30.14 10.49
N GLN A 210 -21.19 30.82 11.55
CA GLN A 210 -21.23 32.28 11.64
C GLN A 210 -20.26 32.91 10.62
N GLU A 211 -19.02 32.41 10.54
CA GLU A 211 -17.97 32.92 9.65
C GLU A 211 -18.32 32.75 8.15
N LYS A 212 -19.02 31.66 7.79
CA LYS A 212 -19.57 31.45 6.43
C LYS A 212 -20.72 32.39 6.07
N ARG A 213 -21.48 32.88 7.06
CA ARG A 213 -22.54 33.89 6.83
C ARG A 213 -21.96 35.29 6.66
N THR A 214 -20.89 35.63 7.37
CA THR A 214 -20.22 36.94 7.21
C THR A 214 -19.45 37.05 5.90
N SER A 215 -18.93 35.93 5.37
CA SER A 215 -18.20 35.93 4.09
C SER A 215 -19.09 36.00 2.84
N CYS A 216 -20.41 35.76 2.95
CA CYS A 216 -21.37 35.88 1.84
C CYS A 216 -22.11 37.23 1.79
N ASN A 217 -21.81 38.18 2.69
CA ASN A 217 -22.42 39.52 2.73
C ASN A 217 -21.43 40.66 2.37
N ILE A 218 -20.36 40.34 1.64
CA ILE A 218 -19.44 41.33 1.03
C ILE A 218 -19.53 41.18 -0.49
#